data_AF-A0A4S2APB9-F1
#
_entry.id   AF-A0A4S2APB9-F1
#
_cell.length_a   1.000
_cell.length_b   1.000
_cell.length_c   1.000
_cell.angle_alpha   90.00
_cell.angle_beta   90.00
_cell.angle_gamma   90.00
#
_symmetry.space_group_name_H-M   'P 1'
#
loop_
_entity.id
_entity.type
_entity.pdbx_description
1 polymer ?
#
loop_
_entity_poly.entity_id
_entity_poly.type
_entity_poly.pdbx_seq_one_letter_code
_entity_poly.pdbx_strand_id
1 'polypeptide(L)'
;MKRAIYTERKTLVKYDDNRYMAYLNEEVIDGYVPEVRDGEEAPEPVTGYAYTGTEPDGGTLIAATDMSRDSLINGIIRSRYSQTEEDAIKTHQIEVLRDAGITKSADYEAEWKAFSAFRTAAIATVDRWLE
;
A
#
# COMPACT_ATOMS: atom_id res chain seq x y z
N MET A 1 7.15 2.92 10.15
CA MET A 1 6.08 1.96 9.81
C MET A 1 6.05 0.86 10.87
N LYS A 2 4.90 0.22 11.06
CA LYS A 2 4.66 -0.92 11.94
C LYS A 2 4.50 -2.18 11.10
N ARG A 3 4.81 -3.34 11.68
CA ARG A 3 4.77 -4.65 11.01
C ARG A 3 3.99 -5.62 11.88
N ALA A 4 3.12 -6.41 11.26
CA ALA A 4 2.44 -7.53 11.91
C ALA A 4 2.48 -8.76 11.00
N ILE A 5 2.47 -9.94 11.60
CA ILE A 5 2.48 -11.23 10.91
C ILE A 5 1.18 -11.95 11.24
N TYR A 6 0.54 -12.52 10.22
CA TYR A 6 -0.69 -13.30 10.34
C TYR A 6 -0.48 -14.69 9.76
N THR A 7 -1.20 -15.67 10.29
CA THR A 7 -1.24 -17.03 9.73
C THR A 7 -2.17 -17.14 8.53
N GLU A 8 -2.97 -16.11 8.26
CA GLU A 8 -3.87 -16.00 7.13
C GLU A 8 -3.64 -14.69 6.38
N ARG A 9 -3.88 -14.70 5.06
CA ARG A 9 -3.76 -13.51 4.23
C ARG A 9 -4.77 -12.45 4.66
N LYS A 10 -4.31 -11.20 4.70
CA LYS A 10 -5.13 -10.01 4.92
C LYS A 10 -5.25 -9.21 3.62
N THR A 11 -6.41 -8.58 3.45
CA THR A 11 -6.71 -7.74 2.28
C THR A 11 -7.10 -6.33 2.72
N LEU A 12 -8.40 -6.05 2.80
CA LEU A 12 -8.96 -4.82 3.34
C LEU A 12 -10.13 -5.11 4.28
N VAL A 13 -10.34 -4.21 5.24
CA VAL A 13 -11.49 -4.27 6.17
C VAL A 13 -12.10 -2.88 6.28
N LYS A 14 -13.44 -2.78 6.25
CA LYS A 14 -14.12 -1.49 6.50
C LYS A 14 -13.81 -1.04 7.93
N TYR A 15 -13.29 0.17 8.09
CA TYR A 15 -12.95 0.73 9.39
C TYR A 15 -14.08 1.63 9.90
N ASP A 16 -14.52 2.56 9.06
CA ASP A 16 -15.72 3.39 9.27
C ASP A 16 -16.36 3.74 7.91
N ASP A 17 -17.30 4.68 7.90
CA ASP A 17 -18.05 5.04 6.68
C ASP A 17 -17.19 5.71 5.59
N ASN A 18 -16.01 6.24 5.93
CA ASN A 18 -15.14 6.95 4.99
C ASN A 18 -13.74 6.34 4.88
N ARG A 19 -13.46 5.25 5.60
CA ARG A 19 -12.12 4.67 5.68
C ARG A 19 -12.15 3.16 5.71
N TYR A 20 -11.10 2.59 5.12
CA TYR A 20 -10.79 1.17 5.16
C TYR A 20 -9.39 0.97 5.73
N MET A 21 -9.21 -0.11 6.49
CA MET A 21 -7.90 -0.62 6.84
C MET A 21 -7.40 -1.48 5.67
N ALA A 22 -6.29 -1.07 5.05
CA ALA A 22 -5.66 -1.79 3.94
C ALA A 22 -4.36 -2.46 4.41
N TYR A 23 -4.25 -3.77 4.22
CA TYR A 23 -3.03 -4.54 4.53
C TYR A 23 -2.13 -4.58 3.30
N LEU A 24 -1.17 -3.66 3.27
CA LEU A 24 -0.28 -3.43 2.13
C LEU A 24 1.07 -4.13 2.33
N ASN A 25 1.83 -4.25 1.23
CA ASN A 25 3.21 -4.78 1.24
C ASN A 25 3.31 -6.22 1.80
N GLU A 26 2.43 -7.11 1.32
CA GLU A 26 2.46 -8.52 1.73
C GLU A 26 3.83 -9.16 1.48
N GLU A 27 4.38 -9.77 2.52
CA GLU A 27 5.58 -10.61 2.48
C GLU A 27 5.22 -11.99 3.01
N VAL A 28 5.46 -13.04 2.20
CA VAL A 28 5.24 -14.43 2.61
C VAL A 28 6.46 -14.92 3.38
N ILE A 29 6.23 -15.52 4.55
CA ILE A 29 7.26 -16.05 5.45
C ILE A 29 7.04 -17.55 5.61
N ASP A 30 7.95 -18.33 5.05
CA ASP A 30 7.93 -19.79 5.22
C ASP A 30 8.47 -20.18 6.61
N GLY A 31 7.79 -21.12 7.27
CA GLY A 31 8.21 -21.64 8.58
C GLY A 31 8.05 -20.65 9.74
N TYR A 32 7.08 -19.72 9.64
CA TYR A 32 6.71 -18.85 10.74
C TYR A 32 6.16 -19.66 11.93
N VAL A 33 6.71 -19.45 13.12
CA VAL A 33 6.24 -20.07 14.36
C VAL A 33 5.42 -19.04 15.14
N PRO A 34 4.10 -19.23 15.31
CA PRO A 34 3.26 -18.32 16.08
C PRO A 34 3.69 -18.23 17.56
N GLU A 35 3.40 -17.10 18.19
CA GLU A 35 3.66 -16.93 19.63
C GLU A 35 2.84 -17.94 20.46
N VAL A 36 3.51 -18.57 21.42
CA VAL A 36 2.92 -19.54 22.34
C VAL A 36 2.13 -18.81 23.43
N ARG A 37 0.91 -19.26 23.73
CA ARG A 37 0.20 -18.83 24.94
C ARG A 37 0.74 -19.59 26.14
N ASP A 38 0.95 -18.91 27.27
CA ASP A 38 1.54 -19.50 28.48
C ASP A 38 0.84 -20.82 28.85
N GLY A 39 1.61 -21.92 28.84
CA GLY A 39 1.16 -23.26 29.21
C GLY A 39 0.77 -24.18 28.04
N GLU A 40 0.87 -23.72 26.78
CA GLU A 40 0.63 -24.56 25.59
C GLU A 40 1.94 -25.09 24.98
N GLU A 41 1.86 -26.22 24.25
CA GLU A 41 2.98 -26.70 23.43
C GLU A 41 3.28 -25.71 22.30
N ALA A 42 4.56 -25.62 21.91
CA ALA A 42 4.96 -24.73 20.82
C ALA A 42 4.23 -25.12 19.52
N PRO A 43 3.56 -24.18 18.83
CA PRO A 43 2.84 -24.49 17.61
C PRO A 43 3.79 -24.91 16.49
N GLU A 44 3.32 -25.80 15.62
CA GLU A 44 4.05 -26.20 14.42
C GLU A 44 4.31 -25.00 13.50
N PRO A 45 5.45 -24.97 12.78
CA PRO A 45 5.72 -23.93 11.81
C PRO A 45 4.66 -23.89 10.69
N VAL A 46 4.20 -22.69 10.34
CA VAL A 46 3.20 -22.43 9.29
C VAL A 46 3.70 -21.38 8.30
N THR A 47 2.99 -21.19 7.19
CA THR A 47 3.23 -20.03 6.32
C THR A 47 2.63 -18.78 6.97
N GLY A 48 3.48 -17.77 7.22
CA GLY A 48 3.08 -16.46 7.71
C GLY A 48 2.96 -15.44 6.59
N TYR A 49 2.15 -14.40 6.83
CA TYR A 49 1.96 -13.26 5.93
C TYR A 49 2.20 -11.99 6.72
N ALA A 50 3.29 -11.29 6.40
CA ALA A 50 3.63 -10.03 7.03
C ALA A 50 3.11 -8.85 6.22
N TYR A 51 2.62 -7.83 6.93
CA TYR A 51 2.18 -6.58 6.33
C TYR A 51 2.83 -5.42 7.06
N THR A 52 3.07 -4.33 6.33
CA THR A 52 3.71 -3.13 6.86
C THR A 52 2.87 -1.90 6.55
N GLY A 53 2.57 -1.13 7.59
CA GLY A 53 1.67 0.03 7.51
C GLY A 53 1.91 1.06 8.62
N THR A 54 0.96 1.98 8.79
CA THR A 54 1.03 3.03 9.82
C THR A 54 0.42 2.59 11.15
N GLU A 55 -0.48 1.62 11.12
CA GLU A 55 -1.24 1.15 12.28
C GLU A 55 -0.56 -0.02 13.00
N PRO A 56 -0.81 -0.24 14.31
CA PRO A 56 -0.13 -1.27 15.10
C PRO A 56 -0.27 -2.70 14.53
N ASP A 57 -1.33 -2.96 13.79
CA ASP A 57 -1.62 -4.24 13.15
C ASP A 57 -0.98 -4.37 11.74
N GLY A 58 -0.07 -3.46 11.38
CA GLY A 58 0.58 -3.48 10.07
C GLY A 58 -0.33 -3.01 8.93
N GLY A 59 -1.57 -2.59 9.22
CA GLY A 59 -2.47 -1.98 8.27
C GLY A 59 -2.16 -0.50 8.01
N THR A 60 -2.71 0.02 6.92
CA THR A 60 -2.73 1.44 6.57
C THR A 60 -4.16 1.91 6.43
N LEU A 61 -4.56 2.93 7.19
CA LEU A 61 -5.87 3.55 7.01
C LEU A 61 -5.89 4.36 5.72
N ILE A 62 -6.79 3.99 4.81
CA ILE A 62 -7.00 4.69 3.54
C ILE A 62 -8.38 5.36 3.52
N ALA A 63 -8.46 6.54 2.92
CA ALA A 63 -9.73 7.21 2.68
C ALA A 63 -10.40 6.63 1.44
N ALA A 64 -11.59 6.06 1.60
CA ALA A 64 -12.41 5.55 0.50
C ALA A 64 -13.88 5.51 0.94
N THR A 65 -14.78 6.01 0.08
CA THR A 65 -16.22 6.10 0.36
C THR A 65 -16.96 4.79 0.11
N ASP A 66 -16.36 3.89 -0.68
CA ASP A 66 -16.92 2.60 -1.07
C ASP A 66 -15.81 1.62 -1.46
N MET A 67 -16.19 0.37 -1.69
CA MET A 67 -15.29 -0.70 -2.15
C MET A 67 -15.10 -0.72 -3.67
N SER A 68 -15.45 0.35 -4.40
CA SER A 68 -15.14 0.39 -5.83
C SER A 68 -13.63 0.39 -6.03
N ARG A 69 -13.22 -0.25 -7.12
CA ARG A 69 -11.81 -0.36 -7.53
C ARG A 69 -11.11 1.00 -7.50
N ASP A 70 -11.73 2.03 -8.07
CA ASP A 70 -11.13 3.36 -8.18
C ASP A 70 -11.07 4.08 -6.82
N SER A 71 -12.09 3.94 -5.96
CA SER A 71 -12.05 4.48 -4.59
C SER A 71 -10.91 3.89 -3.78
N LEU A 72 -10.70 2.57 -3.86
CA LEU A 72 -9.64 1.88 -3.14
C LEU A 72 -8.24 2.25 -3.66
N ILE A 73 -8.06 2.29 -4.98
CA ILE A 73 -6.78 2.69 -5.61
C ILE A 73 -6.43 4.13 -5.19
N ASN A 74 -7.39 5.05 -5.28
CA ASN A 74 -7.17 6.44 -4.89
C ASN A 74 -6.89 6.56 -3.39
N GLY A 75 -7.56 5.77 -2.54
CA GLY A 75 -7.28 5.72 -1.11
C GLY A 75 -5.84 5.31 -0.79
N ILE A 76 -5.32 4.28 -1.48
CA ILE A 76 -3.92 3.85 -1.34
C ILE A 76 -2.96 4.93 -1.84
N ILE A 77 -3.19 5.50 -3.02
CA ILE A 77 -2.35 6.58 -3.56
C ILE A 77 -2.30 7.75 -2.57
N ARG A 78 -3.45 8.15 -2.04
CA ARG A 78 -3.60 9.28 -1.11
C ARG A 78 -3.11 9.03 0.30
N SER A 79 -2.83 7.78 0.66
CA SER A 79 -2.10 7.46 1.89
C SER A 79 -0.63 7.91 1.85
N ARG A 80 -0.10 8.17 0.65
CA ARG A 80 1.29 8.58 0.43
C ARG A 80 1.43 9.95 -0.23
N TYR A 81 0.52 10.29 -1.15
CA TYR A 81 0.57 11.53 -1.93
C TYR A 81 -0.70 12.35 -1.69
N SER A 82 -0.55 13.58 -1.23
CA SER A 82 -1.67 14.53 -1.26
C SER A 82 -2.11 14.83 -2.69
N GLN A 83 -3.33 15.33 -2.85
CA GLN A 83 -3.84 15.73 -4.16
C GLN A 83 -2.94 16.80 -4.82
N THR A 84 -2.44 17.75 -4.04
CA THR A 84 -1.52 18.79 -4.55
C THR A 84 -0.19 18.21 -5.02
N GLU A 85 0.34 17.21 -4.31
CA GLU A 85 1.55 16.50 -4.76
C GLU A 85 1.27 15.71 -6.05
N GLU A 86 0.15 14.98 -6.13
CA GLU A 86 -0.22 14.29 -7.37
C GLU A 86 -0.31 15.24 -8.57
N ASP A 87 -0.93 16.41 -8.39
CA ASP A 87 -1.09 17.40 -9.46
C ASP A 87 0.24 18.04 -9.85
N ALA A 88 1.12 18.31 -8.87
CA ALA A 88 2.47 18.78 -9.13
C ALA A 88 3.27 17.75 -9.95
N ILE A 89 3.27 16.48 -9.52
CA ILE A 89 3.95 15.36 -10.20
C ILE A 89 3.48 15.24 -11.66
N LYS A 90 2.16 15.29 -11.88
CA LYS A 90 1.57 15.23 -13.23
C LYS A 90 1.96 16.45 -14.07
N THR A 91 1.99 17.64 -13.47
CA THR A 91 2.38 18.89 -14.17
C THR A 91 3.86 18.88 -14.53
N HIS A 92 4.73 18.47 -13.62
CA HIS A 92 6.16 18.28 -13.86
C HIS A 92 6.43 17.31 -15.02
N GLN A 93 5.68 16.20 -15.08
CA GLN A 93 5.78 15.27 -16.20
C GLN A 93 5.36 15.90 -17.53
N ILE A 94 4.34 16.75 -17.55
CA ILE A 94 3.93 17.50 -18.75
C ILE A 94 5.03 18.48 -19.19
N GLU A 95 5.70 19.15 -18.24
CA GLU A 95 6.82 20.04 -18.55
C GLU A 95 7.99 19.29 -19.20
N VAL A 96 8.37 18.13 -18.66
CA VAL A 96 9.42 17.27 -19.25
C VAL A 96 9.03 16.80 -20.66
N LEU A 97 7.77 16.39 -20.86
CA LEU A 97 7.29 15.95 -22.18
C LEU A 97 7.29 17.08 -23.22
N ARG A 98 7.11 18.33 -22.77
CA ARG A 98 7.16 19.52 -23.63
C ARG A 98 8.60 19.93 -23.95
N ASP A 99 9.50 19.87 -22.96
CA ASP A 99 10.90 20.24 -23.10
C ASP A 99 11.77 19.42 -22.13
N ALA A 100 12.49 18.43 -22.67
CA ALA A 100 13.40 17.60 -21.89
C ALA A 100 14.69 18.32 -21.47
N GLY A 101 14.94 19.55 -21.96
CA GLY A 101 16.12 20.35 -21.64
C GLY A 101 16.01 21.18 -20.37
N ILE A 102 14.88 21.14 -19.66
CA ILE A 102 14.69 21.92 -18.44
C ILE A 102 15.64 21.45 -17.32
N THR A 103 16.17 22.39 -16.53
CA THR A 103 17.14 22.12 -15.46
C THR A 103 16.69 21.03 -14.47
N LYS A 104 15.38 20.91 -14.23
CA LYS A 104 14.79 19.95 -13.29
C LYS A 104 14.32 18.63 -13.93
N SER A 105 14.58 18.39 -15.22
CA SER A 105 14.02 17.25 -15.94
C SER A 105 14.33 15.91 -15.26
N ALA A 106 15.57 15.71 -14.81
CA ALA A 106 15.96 14.49 -14.11
C ALA A 106 15.21 14.26 -12.78
N ASP A 107 14.98 15.33 -12.01
CA ASP A 107 14.24 15.25 -10.74
C ASP A 107 12.77 14.91 -11.00
N TYR A 108 12.17 15.55 -12.00
CA TYR A 108 10.77 15.33 -12.40
C TYR A 108 10.54 13.92 -12.97
N GLU A 109 11.47 13.40 -13.76
CA GLU A 109 11.42 12.02 -14.25
C GLU A 109 11.54 11.00 -13.10
N ALA A 110 12.43 11.25 -12.13
CA ALA A 110 12.60 10.39 -10.96
C ALA A 110 11.33 10.37 -10.09
N GLU A 111 10.74 11.55 -9.87
CA GLU A 111 9.47 11.72 -9.15
C GLU A 111 8.33 10.99 -9.86
N TRP A 112 8.16 11.20 -11.17
CA TRP A 112 7.16 10.51 -11.97
C TRP A 112 7.32 8.99 -11.94
N LYS A 113 8.55 8.49 -12.02
CA LYS A 113 8.86 7.05 -11.94
C LYS A 113 8.45 6.47 -10.60
N ALA A 114 8.76 7.15 -9.50
CA ALA A 114 8.38 6.70 -8.15
C ALA A 114 6.85 6.68 -7.98
N PHE A 115 6.16 7.75 -8.39
CA PHE A 115 4.70 7.83 -8.35
C PHE A 115 4.03 6.75 -9.20
N SER A 116 4.50 6.57 -10.45
CA SER A 116 3.95 5.58 -11.38
C SER A 116 4.16 4.15 -10.88
N ALA A 117 5.32 3.84 -10.30
CA ALA A 117 5.56 2.52 -9.71
C ALA A 117 4.63 2.25 -8.52
N PHE A 118 4.44 3.23 -7.64
CA PHE A 118 3.51 3.11 -6.52
C PHE A 118 2.06 2.95 -6.98
N ARG A 119 1.63 3.74 -7.97
CA ARG A 119 0.30 3.63 -8.58
C ARG A 119 0.07 2.26 -9.20
N THR A 120 1.03 1.72 -9.93
CA THR A 120 0.93 0.37 -10.51
C THR A 120 0.82 -0.71 -9.42
N ALA A 121 1.58 -0.60 -8.33
CA ALA A 121 1.49 -1.53 -7.20
C ALA A 121 0.13 -1.43 -6.49
N ALA A 122 -0.41 -0.21 -6.31
CA ALA A 122 -1.73 0.01 -5.74
C ALA A 122 -2.82 -0.64 -6.60
N ILE A 123 -2.77 -0.45 -7.92
CA ILE A 123 -3.68 -1.10 -8.88
C ILE A 123 -3.60 -2.61 -8.73
N ALA A 124 -2.40 -3.18 -8.81
CA ALA A 124 -2.24 -4.63 -8.74
C ALA A 124 -2.71 -5.22 -7.41
N THR A 125 -2.60 -4.50 -6.29
CA THR A 125 -3.08 -5.03 -5.01
C THR A 125 -4.60 -4.93 -4.88
N VAL A 126 -5.22 -3.86 -5.38
CA VAL A 126 -6.69 -3.74 -5.39
C VAL A 126 -7.30 -4.76 -6.34
N ASP A 127 -6.70 -4.99 -7.51
CA ASP A 127 -7.16 -6.01 -8.46
C ASP A 127 -7.19 -7.39 -7.79
N ARG A 128 -6.11 -7.78 -7.09
CA ARG A 128 -6.06 -9.04 -6.32
C ARG A 128 -7.08 -9.13 -5.19
N TRP A 129 -7.56 -8.02 -4.65
CA TRP A 129 -8.56 -8.05 -3.57
C TRP A 129 -9.99 -8.20 -4.08
N LEU A 130 -10.23 -7.87 -5.35
CA LEU A 130 -11.56 -7.87 -5.98
C LEU A 130 -11.78 -9.04 -6.94
N GLU A 131 -10.77 -9.91 -7.12
CA GLU A 131 -10.86 -11.23 -7.75
C GLU A 131 -11.61 -12.24 -6.87
#